data_AF-A0A1D0BND9-F1
#
_entry.id   AF-A0A1D0BND9-F1
#
_cell.length_a   1.000
_cell.length_b   1.000
_cell.length_c   1.000
_cell.angle_alpha   90.00
_cell.angle_beta   90.00
_cell.angle_gamma   90.00
#
_symmetry.space_group_name_H-M   'P 1'
#
loop_
_entity.id
_entity.type
_entity.pdbx_description
1 polymer ?
#
loop_
_entity_poly.entity_id
_entity_poly.type
_entity_poly.pdbx_seq_one_letter_code
_entity_poly.pdbx_strand_id
1 'polypeptide(L)'
;MEMSLRVALFFAFWVCLTTGSLNEICYQEKVVGNCGSQLYPYYFNSQSGKCERFMYTGCGKNDNNFGYLFECERTCPGDLDLGDVCSLEPEGGHCRAYFIKYFFNATSGMCEKFVYGGCGGNV
;
A
#
# COMPACT_ATOMS: atom_id res chain seq x y z
N MET A 1 -38.90 8.64 4.17
CA MET A 1 -37.84 9.44 4.83
C MET A 1 -36.87 9.87 3.74
N GLU A 2 -37.02 11.06 3.20
CA GLU A 2 -36.06 11.59 2.22
C GLU A 2 -34.87 12.17 2.97
N MET A 3 -33.69 11.58 2.76
CA MET A 3 -32.44 12.10 3.29
C MET A 3 -32.04 13.32 2.47
N SER A 4 -31.95 14.50 3.09
CA SER A 4 -31.58 15.71 2.35
C SER A 4 -30.17 15.62 1.77
N LEU A 5 -29.93 16.27 0.63
CA LEU A 5 -28.61 16.32 -0.03
C LEU A 5 -27.50 16.78 0.93
N ARG A 6 -27.81 17.71 1.84
CA ARG A 6 -26.86 18.18 2.87
C ARG A 6 -26.43 17.04 3.78
N VAL A 7 -27.38 16.24 4.26
CA VAL A 7 -27.11 15.08 5.13
C VAL A 7 -26.28 14.04 4.37
N ALA A 8 -26.61 13.75 3.12
CA ALA A 8 -25.82 12.84 2.28
C ALA A 8 -24.37 13.30 2.08
N LEU A 9 -24.15 14.60 1.83
CA LEU A 9 -22.81 15.18 1.69
C LEU A 9 -22.02 15.14 3.02
N PHE A 10 -22.66 15.41 4.15
CA PHE A 10 -22.02 15.25 5.47
C PHE A 10 -21.58 13.80 5.71
N PHE A 11 -22.42 12.82 5.38
CA PHE A 11 -22.05 11.40 5.50
C PHE A 11 -20.92 11.03 4.55
N ALA A 12 -20.97 11.43 3.27
CA ALA A 12 -19.90 11.16 2.32
C ALA A 12 -18.57 11.79 2.74
N PHE A 13 -18.59 13.02 3.27
CA PHE A 13 -17.40 13.68 3.80
C PHE A 13 -16.86 12.98 5.05
N TRP A 14 -17.73 12.60 6.00
CA TRP A 14 -17.31 11.87 7.20
C TRP A 14 -16.76 10.47 6.87
N VAL A 15 -17.37 9.77 5.91
CA VAL A 15 -16.84 8.51 5.37
C VAL A 15 -15.49 8.74 4.71
N CYS A 16 -15.32 9.76 3.86
CA CYS A 16 -14.03 10.08 3.25
C CYS A 16 -12.94 10.37 4.30
N LEU A 17 -13.26 11.14 5.33
CA LEU A 17 -12.33 11.44 6.43
C LEU A 17 -11.99 10.23 7.30
N THR A 18 -12.82 9.19 7.34
CA THR A 18 -12.59 7.98 8.17
C THR A 18 -12.07 6.78 7.37
N THR A 19 -12.29 6.75 6.05
CA THR A 19 -11.87 5.66 5.15
C THR A 19 -10.49 5.86 4.55
N GLY A 20 -9.88 7.03 4.73
CA GLY A 20 -8.47 7.28 4.44
C GLY A 20 -7.54 6.50 5.37
N SER A 21 -7.64 5.18 5.41
CA SER A 21 -6.62 4.28 5.99
C SER A 21 -5.44 4.16 5.03
N LEU A 22 -4.95 5.30 4.57
CA LEU A 22 -3.57 5.42 4.13
C LEU A 22 -2.74 5.16 5.37
N ASN A 23 -1.94 4.08 5.39
CA ASN A 23 -1.18 3.65 6.55
C ASN A 23 -0.51 4.85 7.23
N GLU A 24 -0.96 5.21 8.44
CA GLU A 24 -0.52 6.44 9.14
C GLU A 24 1.00 6.50 9.25
N ILE A 25 1.63 5.32 9.40
CA ILE A 25 3.07 5.07 9.35
C ILE A 25 3.70 5.80 8.15
N CYS A 26 3.13 5.71 6.95
CA CYS A 26 3.72 6.21 5.72
C CYS A 26 3.75 7.74 5.63
N TYR A 27 2.93 8.44 6.44
CA TYR A 27 2.87 9.90 6.44
C TYR A 27 3.72 10.54 7.54
N GLN A 28 4.33 9.73 8.42
CA GLN A 28 5.24 10.24 9.42
C GLN A 28 6.54 10.71 8.77
N GLU A 29 7.05 11.86 9.21
CA GLU A 29 8.36 12.35 8.77
C GLU A 29 9.49 11.40 9.18
N LYS A 30 10.54 11.33 8.36
CA LYS A 30 11.77 10.61 8.74
C LYS A 30 12.41 11.22 9.99
N VAL A 31 12.75 10.40 10.98
CA VAL A 31 13.49 10.88 12.16
C VAL A 31 14.96 10.52 12.06
N VAL A 32 15.81 11.54 11.90
CA VAL A 32 17.28 11.38 11.87
C VAL A 32 17.85 11.02 13.24
N GLY A 33 17.34 11.62 14.32
CA GLY A 33 17.87 11.45 15.69
C GLY A 33 19.21 12.17 15.94
N ASN A 34 19.83 11.93 17.11
CA ASN A 34 21.09 12.56 17.53
C ASN A 34 22.11 11.61 18.22
N CYS A 35 22.07 10.30 17.99
CA CYS A 35 22.87 9.33 18.75
C CYS A 35 24.21 8.90 18.12
N GLY A 36 24.59 9.47 16.97
CA GLY A 36 25.93 9.35 16.39
C GLY A 36 26.22 8.10 15.54
N SER A 37 25.26 7.19 15.36
CA SER A 37 25.41 6.12 14.36
C SER A 37 25.22 6.66 12.93
N GLN A 38 25.60 5.90 11.92
CA GLN A 38 25.29 6.18 10.51
C GLN A 38 24.62 4.95 9.90
N LEU A 39 23.29 4.95 9.93
CA LEU A 39 22.45 3.92 9.34
C LEU A 39 21.67 4.50 8.17
N TYR A 40 21.36 3.67 7.18
CA TYR A 40 20.63 4.08 5.97
C TYR A 40 19.35 3.25 5.75
N PRO A 41 18.38 3.29 6.68
CA PRO A 41 17.09 2.66 6.49
C PRO A 41 16.29 3.36 5.39
N TYR A 42 15.16 2.75 5.04
CA TYR A 42 14.18 3.29 4.11
C TYR A 42 13.03 3.96 4.85
N TYR A 43 12.50 5.05 4.30
CA TYR A 43 11.24 5.66 4.72
C TYR A 43 10.39 5.91 3.47
N PHE A 44 9.09 5.93 3.62
CA PHE A 44 8.20 6.35 2.55
C PHE A 44 8.14 7.88 2.52
N ASN A 45 8.51 8.45 1.37
CA ASN A 45 8.40 9.88 1.10
C ASN A 45 7.07 10.16 0.37
N SER A 46 6.09 10.64 1.13
CA SER A 46 4.75 10.97 0.64
C SER A 46 4.69 12.04 -0.45
N GLN A 47 5.72 12.90 -0.55
CA GLN A 47 5.80 13.90 -1.63
C GLN A 47 6.20 13.27 -2.96
N SER A 48 7.03 12.24 -2.91
CA SER A 48 7.53 11.53 -4.11
C SER A 48 6.72 10.27 -4.45
N GLY A 49 5.92 9.77 -3.51
CA GLY A 49 5.23 8.49 -3.60
C GLY A 49 6.17 7.27 -3.54
N LYS A 50 7.41 7.42 -3.07
CA LYS A 50 8.47 6.39 -3.15
C LYS A 50 9.13 6.12 -1.81
N CYS A 51 9.66 4.91 -1.68
CA CYS A 51 10.55 4.53 -0.61
C CYS A 51 11.98 4.99 -0.89
N GLU A 52 12.51 5.84 -0.02
CA GLU A 52 13.83 6.47 -0.16
C GLU A 52 14.73 6.12 1.02
N ARG A 53 16.06 6.11 0.82
CA ARG A 53 17.00 6.00 1.94
C ARG A 53 17.17 7.34 2.63
N PHE A 54 17.39 7.32 3.94
CA PHE A 54 17.78 8.51 4.70
C PHE A 54 18.82 8.19 5.77
N MET A 55 19.51 9.20 6.29
CA MET A 55 20.46 9.01 7.40
C MET A 55 19.71 8.89 8.73
N TYR A 56 19.96 7.81 9.45
CA TYR A 56 19.46 7.56 10.80
C TYR A 56 20.62 7.40 11.79
N THR A 57 20.56 8.13 12.89
CA THR A 57 21.65 8.19 13.89
C THR A 57 21.53 7.16 15.00
N GLY A 58 20.54 6.28 14.95
CA GLY A 58 20.39 5.16 15.89
C GLY A 58 19.43 5.39 17.05
N CYS A 59 18.75 6.54 17.15
CA CYS A 59 17.73 6.75 18.18
C CYS A 59 16.58 7.68 17.74
N GLY A 60 15.47 7.64 18.49
CA GLY A 60 14.27 8.44 18.20
C GLY A 60 13.47 7.94 16.99
N LYS A 61 13.66 6.68 16.58
CA LYS A 61 12.96 6.09 15.44
C LYS A 61 11.44 6.12 15.67
N ASN A 62 10.70 6.43 14.61
CA ASN A 62 9.26 6.19 14.49
C ASN A 62 9.00 5.01 13.54
N ASP A 63 7.74 4.76 13.18
CA ASP A 63 7.39 3.58 12.39
C ASP A 63 7.76 3.71 10.90
N ASN A 64 7.89 4.93 10.36
CA ASN A 64 8.35 5.18 8.99
C ASN A 64 9.88 5.01 8.82
N ASN A 65 10.38 3.85 9.23
CA ASN A 65 11.79 3.50 9.18
C ASN A 65 11.90 1.99 9.05
N PHE A 66 12.18 1.56 7.82
CA PHE A 66 12.22 0.16 7.40
C PHE A 66 13.66 -0.27 7.17
N GLY A 67 14.00 -1.49 7.58
CA GLY A 67 15.36 -2.02 7.41
C GLY A 67 15.69 -2.29 5.95
N TYR A 68 14.69 -2.68 5.16
CA TYR A 68 14.84 -3.03 3.76
C TYR A 68 13.81 -2.32 2.85
N LEU A 69 14.16 -2.14 1.57
CA LEU A 69 13.28 -1.49 0.59
C LEU A 69 11.91 -2.19 0.48
N PHE A 70 11.91 -3.52 0.34
CA PHE A 70 10.69 -4.30 0.19
C PHE A 70 9.76 -4.26 1.43
N GLU A 71 10.28 -3.92 2.61
CA GLU A 71 9.47 -3.66 3.81
C GLU A 71 8.71 -2.35 3.68
N CYS A 72 9.39 -1.31 3.21
CA CYS A 72 8.77 -0.02 2.96
C CYS A 72 7.73 -0.13 1.85
N GLU A 73 8.08 -0.71 0.70
CA GLU A 73 7.19 -0.75 -0.48
C GLU A 73 5.92 -1.57 -0.23
N ARG A 74 6.00 -2.66 0.56
CA ARG A 74 4.80 -3.44 0.92
C ARG A 74 3.91 -2.71 1.92
N THR A 75 4.51 -1.91 2.80
CA THR A 75 3.80 -1.26 3.92
C THR A 75 3.20 0.06 3.44
N CYS A 76 3.92 0.76 2.57
CA CYS A 76 3.54 2.02 2.00
C CYS A 76 3.38 1.86 0.50
N PRO A 77 2.29 1.19 0.05
CA PRO A 77 1.90 1.31 -1.33
C PRO A 77 1.69 2.81 -1.55
N GLY A 78 2.44 3.43 -2.47
CA GLY A 78 2.34 4.86 -2.68
C GLY A 78 1.01 5.25 -3.30
N ASP A 79 1.04 6.09 -4.33
CA ASP A 79 -0.07 6.12 -5.28
C ASP A 79 -0.05 4.82 -6.12
N LEU A 80 -0.09 3.64 -5.46
CA LEU A 80 -0.63 2.48 -6.13
C LEU A 80 -2.06 2.89 -6.44
N ASP A 81 -2.27 3.22 -7.70
CA ASP A 81 -3.59 3.18 -8.29
C ASP A 81 -4.10 1.75 -8.08
N LEU A 82 -4.73 1.50 -6.92
CA LEU A 82 -5.40 0.25 -6.63
C LEU A 82 -6.47 0.00 -7.70
N GLY A 83 -6.90 1.05 -8.42
CA GLY A 83 -7.68 0.94 -9.63
C GLY A 83 -7.00 0.09 -10.71
N ASP A 84 -5.69 0.20 -10.90
CA ASP A 84 -4.95 -0.59 -11.90
C ASP A 84 -4.85 -2.06 -11.47
N VAL A 85 -4.29 -2.33 -10.28
CA VAL A 85 -4.03 -3.71 -9.82
C VAL A 85 -5.33 -4.54 -9.69
N CYS A 86 -6.41 -3.95 -9.17
CA CYS A 86 -7.69 -4.65 -9.06
C CYS A 86 -8.42 -4.81 -10.40
N SER A 87 -8.00 -4.10 -11.45
CA SER A 87 -8.55 -4.22 -12.80
C SER A 87 -7.76 -5.17 -13.69
N LEU A 88 -6.58 -5.64 -13.24
CA LEU A 88 -5.77 -6.56 -14.01
C LEU A 88 -6.45 -7.92 -14.16
N GLU A 89 -6.41 -8.47 -15.37
CA GLU A 89 -6.79 -9.88 -15.61
C GLU A 89 -5.76 -10.82 -14.97
N PRO A 90 -6.19 -11.94 -14.36
CA PRO A 90 -5.28 -12.84 -13.66
C PRO A 90 -4.37 -13.61 -14.62
N GLU A 91 -3.06 -13.57 -14.41
CA GLU A 91 -2.11 -14.36 -15.20
C GLU A 91 -1.58 -15.59 -14.45
N GLY A 92 -1.84 -16.77 -15.00
CA GLY A 92 -1.30 -18.04 -14.46
C GLY A 92 0.22 -18.18 -14.60
N GLY A 93 0.86 -17.40 -15.47
CA GLY A 93 2.29 -17.53 -15.78
C GLY A 93 2.63 -18.77 -16.61
N HIS A 94 3.93 -19.01 -16.82
CA HIS A 94 4.44 -20.07 -17.72
C HIS A 94 4.96 -21.32 -16.99
N CYS A 95 4.95 -21.34 -15.65
CA CYS A 95 5.23 -22.55 -14.87
C CYS A 95 4.00 -23.47 -14.76
N ARG A 96 4.18 -24.69 -14.24
CA ARG A 96 3.16 -25.77 -14.24
C ARG A 96 2.79 -26.28 -12.83
N ALA A 97 3.02 -25.48 -11.79
CA ALA A 97 2.46 -25.79 -10.46
C ALA A 97 0.95 -25.49 -10.43
N TYR A 98 0.27 -25.94 -9.38
CA TYR A 98 -1.15 -25.68 -9.18
C TYR A 98 -1.35 -24.96 -7.85
N PHE A 99 -1.31 -23.63 -7.89
CA PHE A 99 -1.61 -22.78 -6.74
C PHE A 99 -2.93 -22.05 -6.98
N ILE A 100 -3.84 -22.08 -6.01
CA ILE A 100 -5.05 -21.26 -6.07
C ILE A 100 -4.73 -19.88 -5.53
N LYS A 101 -4.90 -18.87 -6.39
CA LYS A 101 -4.84 -17.45 -6.04
C LYS A 101 -6.20 -16.80 -6.34
N TYR A 102 -6.37 -15.56 -5.90
CA TYR A 102 -7.59 -14.79 -6.06
C TYR A 102 -7.31 -13.48 -6.79
N PHE A 103 -8.26 -13.02 -7.59
CA PHE A 103 -8.25 -11.72 -8.25
C PHE A 103 -9.62 -11.06 -8.12
N PHE A 104 -9.70 -9.74 -8.25
CA PHE A 104 -10.97 -9.02 -8.24
C PHE A 104 -11.56 -9.00 -9.65
N ASN A 105 -12.76 -9.56 -9.83
CA ASN A 105 -13.48 -9.50 -11.09
C ASN A 105 -14.41 -8.28 -11.07
N ALA A 106 -14.03 -7.22 -11.79
CA ALA A 106 -14.81 -5.99 -11.86
C ALA A 106 -16.20 -6.16 -12.51
N THR A 107 -16.40 -7.21 -13.30
CA THR A 107 -17.70 -7.52 -13.92
C THR A 107 -18.67 -8.14 -12.92
N SER A 108 -18.19 -9.06 -12.07
CA SER A 108 -19.01 -9.70 -11.03
C SER A 108 -19.02 -8.92 -9.71
N GLY A 109 -18.04 -8.03 -9.50
CA GLY A 109 -17.82 -7.31 -8.25
C GLY A 109 -17.29 -8.21 -7.12
N MET A 110 -16.74 -9.39 -7.44
CA MET A 110 -16.33 -10.40 -6.45
C MET A 110 -14.88 -10.85 -6.64
N CYS A 111 -14.27 -11.33 -5.56
CA CYS A 111 -12.99 -12.03 -5.64
C CYS A 111 -13.20 -13.45 -6.17
N GLU A 112 -12.58 -13.76 -7.30
CA GLU A 112 -12.69 -15.06 -7.97
C GLU A 112 -11.36 -15.81 -7.94
N LYS A 113 -11.43 -17.15 -7.95
CA LYS A 113 -10.25 -18.01 -7.93
C LYS A 113 -9.68 -18.19 -9.33
N PHE A 114 -8.35 -18.27 -9.43
CA PHE A 114 -7.66 -18.70 -10.63
C PHE A 114 -6.46 -19.61 -10.29
N VAL A 115 -5.91 -20.29 -11.30
CA VAL A 115 -4.76 -21.18 -11.15
C VAL A 115 -3.47 -20.42 -11.48
N TYR A 116 -2.60 -20.28 -10.49
CA TYR A 116 -1.26 -19.75 -10.62
C TYR A 116 -0.24 -20.89 -10.79
N GLY A 117 0.53 -20.82 -11.88
CA GLY A 117 1.54 -21.78 -12.28
C GLY A 117 2.80 -21.80 -11.42
N GLY A 118 2.96 -20.85 -10.49
CA GLY A 118 4.06 -20.79 -9.53
C GLY A 118 5.25 -19.92 -9.94
N CYS A 119 5.24 -19.34 -11.14
CA CYS A 119 6.23 -18.35 -11.56
C CYS A 119 5.68 -17.44 -12.66
N GLY A 120 6.22 -16.23 -12.77
CA GLY A 120 5.72 -15.19 -13.68
C GLY A 120 4.37 -14.63 -13.21
N GLY A 121 3.59 -14.12 -14.17
CA GLY A 121 2.27 -13.51 -13.92
C GLY A 121 2.36 -12.13 -13.26
N ASN A 122 1.20 -11.57 -12.95
CA ASN A 122 1.03 -10.23 -12.38
C ASN A 122 0.69 -10.22 -10.87
N VAL A 123 0.60 -11.40 -10.22
CA VAL A 123 0.24 -11.54 -8.80
C VAL A 123 0.99 -12.65 -8.07
#